data_AF-A0A1F8U004-F1
#
_entry.id   AF-A0A1F8U004-F1
#
_cell.length_a   1.000
_cell.length_b   1.000
_cell.length_c   1.000
_cell.angle_alpha   90.00
_cell.angle_beta   90.00
_cell.angle_gamma   90.00
#
_symmetry.space_group_name_H-M   'P 1'
#
loop_
_entity.id
_entity.type
_entity.pdbx_description
1 polymer ?
#
loop_
_entity_poly.entity_id
_entity_poly.type
_entity_poly.pdbx_seq_one_letter_code
_entity_poly.pdbx_strand_id
1 'polypeptide(L)'
;MDLYEFAIGSSSPYGKIKESAENVAIYNGALDYYVKNKVEKEGKEVYKYKDLKTDIELADENIEILKKESKNKVYKSKNEKSANSLRDILISAQKPADLEMTVMSVSSKIISGVPDYQWYQGCSPTSAAMVLKYRWPSLPDESTLIEELAGNMGTNGSGGTNIGMIPMGISSTMHDHGMIVSSWNDGAGRTKSTLSEYSLQINSNKPVVVTVVNNTQPAPGYPSGYKTHTMAGVGYYKSSVDGNFIIVHDTNTNGEMYLDFDASSFGTNYWTYVD
;
A
#
# COMPACT_ATOMS: atom_id res chain seq x y z
N MET A 1 10.10 -1.78 -19.35
CA MET A 1 10.83 -0.74 -18.60
C MET A 1 9.96 -0.47 -17.42
N ASP A 2 10.28 -1.11 -16.31
CA ASP A 2 9.36 -1.21 -15.18
C ASP A 2 9.39 0.11 -14.43
N LEU A 3 8.32 0.88 -14.62
CA LEU A 3 8.11 2.16 -13.96
C LEU A 3 7.59 1.89 -12.55
N TYR A 4 8.51 1.87 -11.59
CA TYR A 4 8.17 1.95 -10.17
C TYR A 4 7.96 3.44 -9.83
N GLU A 5 6.71 3.85 -9.61
CA GLU A 5 6.30 5.25 -9.38
C GLU A 5 6.68 5.80 -7.99
N PHE A 6 7.96 5.80 -7.59
CA PHE A 6 8.41 6.55 -6.39
C PHE A 6 9.84 7.19 -6.56
N ALA A 7 10.05 8.43 -6.05
CA ALA A 7 11.25 9.35 -5.95
C ALA A 7 11.91 10.13 -7.17
N ILE A 8 11.55 11.38 -7.61
CA ILE A 8 12.15 12.11 -8.77
C ILE A 8 13.31 12.88 -8.18
N GLY A 9 14.51 12.36 -8.38
CA GLY A 9 15.77 13.08 -8.23
C GLY A 9 16.72 12.61 -9.32
N SER A 10 17.35 13.56 -10.04
CA SER A 10 18.26 13.27 -11.15
C SER A 10 19.68 12.86 -10.71
N SER A 11 19.92 12.80 -9.40
CA SER A 11 21.22 12.54 -8.83
C SER A 11 21.15 11.39 -7.84
N SER A 12 21.77 10.28 -8.24
CA SER A 12 22.16 9.21 -7.34
C SER A 12 22.78 9.81 -6.06
N PRO A 13 22.34 9.39 -4.85
CA PRO A 13 22.99 9.82 -3.62
C PRO A 13 24.49 9.44 -3.60
N TYR A 14 24.91 8.47 -4.42
CA TYR A 14 26.31 8.05 -4.59
C TYR A 14 27.19 9.07 -5.32
N GLY A 15 26.63 10.08 -6.01
CA GLY A 15 27.39 11.03 -6.80
C GLY A 15 28.19 12.07 -6.00
N LYS A 16 27.97 12.18 -4.68
CA LYS A 16 28.63 13.15 -3.81
C LYS A 16 29.23 12.56 -2.52
N ILE A 17 29.18 11.23 -2.35
CA ILE A 17 29.79 10.58 -1.18
C ILE A 17 31.30 10.55 -1.42
N LYS A 18 32.03 11.50 -0.83
CA LYS A 18 33.42 11.21 -0.47
C LYS A 18 33.35 10.15 0.61
N GLU A 19 34.01 9.02 0.40
CA GLU A 19 34.17 7.95 1.38
C GLU A 19 34.64 8.56 2.71
N SER A 20 33.76 8.66 3.70
CA SER A 20 34.14 9.01 5.07
C SER A 20 33.54 8.04 6.10
N ALA A 21 34.35 7.03 6.35
CA ALA A 21 34.69 6.30 7.57
C ALA A 21 33.72 5.41 8.38
N GLU A 22 32.49 5.78 8.79
CA GLU A 22 31.91 4.99 9.93
C GLU A 22 30.51 4.39 9.76
N ASN A 23 29.54 5.03 9.11
CA ASN A 23 28.26 4.40 8.75
C ASN A 23 27.69 5.09 7.50
N VAL A 24 27.27 4.31 6.49
CA VAL A 24 26.70 4.86 5.24
C VAL A 24 25.36 4.18 4.97
N ALA A 25 24.29 4.97 4.95
CA ALA A 25 22.98 4.54 4.48
C ALA A 25 23.01 4.28 2.97
N ILE A 26 22.50 3.11 2.55
CA ILE A 26 22.43 2.67 1.16
C ILE A 26 20.96 2.70 0.75
N TYR A 27 20.67 3.45 -0.31
CA TYR A 27 19.32 3.69 -0.79
C TYR A 27 19.03 2.83 -2.02
N ASN A 28 17.96 2.03 -1.98
CA ASN A 28 17.46 1.25 -3.12
C ASN A 28 16.00 1.56 -3.44
N GLY A 29 15.68 2.84 -3.61
CA GLY A 29 14.32 3.27 -3.92
C GLY A 29 13.56 3.72 -2.67
N ALA A 30 12.34 4.23 -2.88
CA ALA A 30 11.63 5.08 -1.92
C ALA A 30 11.25 4.43 -0.58
N LEU A 31 11.51 3.13 -0.43
CA LEU A 31 11.11 2.34 0.71
C LEU A 31 12.23 1.41 1.21
N ASP A 32 13.36 1.25 0.52
CA ASP A 32 14.39 0.29 0.93
C ASP A 32 15.64 1.03 1.42
N TYR A 33 15.84 1.01 2.73
CA TYR A 33 16.96 1.66 3.40
C TYR A 33 17.84 0.62 4.08
N TYR A 34 19.13 0.60 3.75
CA TYR A 34 20.09 -0.29 4.36
C TYR A 34 21.17 0.48 5.11
N VAL A 35 21.61 -0.02 6.27
CA VAL A 35 22.75 0.55 7.00
C VAL A 35 23.95 -0.35 6.86
N LYS A 36 25.08 0.28 6.50
CA LYS A 36 26.41 -0.32 6.58
C LYS A 36 26.98 -0.05 7.97
N ASN A 37 27.04 -1.08 8.81
CA ASN A 37 27.68 -1.03 10.12
C ASN A 37 29.12 -1.55 10.05
N LYS A 38 30.04 -0.86 10.72
CA LYS A 38 31.40 -1.37 10.95
C LYS A 38 31.37 -2.41 12.07
N VAL A 39 31.94 -3.59 11.82
CA VAL A 39 31.97 -4.71 12.77
C VAL A 39 33.38 -5.28 12.79
N GLU A 40 33.95 -5.44 13.98
CA GLU A 40 35.26 -6.04 14.12
C GLU A 40 35.11 -7.56 14.20
N LYS A 41 35.75 -8.28 13.27
CA LYS A 41 35.80 -9.74 13.26
C LYS A 41 37.25 -10.18 13.10
N GLU A 42 37.77 -10.91 14.09
CA GLU A 42 39.14 -11.44 14.07
C GLU A 42 40.22 -10.36 13.87
N GLY A 43 40.04 -9.18 14.48
CA GLY A 43 40.98 -8.05 14.35
C GLY A 43 41.00 -7.40 12.96
N LYS A 44 40.03 -7.72 12.10
CA LYS A 44 39.81 -7.07 10.81
C LYS A 44 38.49 -6.33 10.82
N GLU A 45 38.51 -5.16 10.19
CA GLU A 45 37.30 -4.39 9.95
C GLU A 45 36.48 -5.07 8.85
N VAL A 46 35.27 -5.50 9.21
CA VAL A 46 34.28 -6.06 8.29
C VAL A 46 33.05 -5.16 8.30
N TYR A 47 32.36 -5.05 7.18
CA TYR A 47 31.14 -4.25 7.09
C TYR A 47 29.94 -5.18 6.96
N LYS A 48 28.90 -4.94 7.76
CA LYS A 48 27.62 -5.65 7.67
C LYS A 48 26.56 -4.71 7.16
N TYR A 49 25.72 -5.23 6.27
CA TYR A 49 24.57 -4.49 5.75
C TYR A 49 23.30 -5.02 6.39
N LYS A 50 22.47 -4.13 6.92
CA LYS A 50 21.16 -4.48 7.48
C LYS A 50 20.07 -3.70 6.77
N ASP A 51 18.94 -4.34 6.54
CA ASP A 51 17.69 -3.65 6.21
C ASP A 51 17.17 -2.93 7.45
N LEU A 52 17.01 -1.61 7.36
CA LEU A 52 16.52 -0.78 8.47
C LEU A 52 15.05 -1.06 8.82
N LYS A 53 14.26 -1.66 7.92
CA LYS A 53 12.85 -1.99 8.16
C LYS A 53 12.68 -3.30 8.89
N THR A 54 13.47 -4.30 8.51
CA THR A 54 13.30 -5.67 8.99
C THR A 54 14.35 -6.09 10.01
N ASP A 55 15.40 -5.27 10.20
CA ASP A 55 16.63 -5.59 10.95
C ASP A 55 17.35 -6.87 10.46
N ILE A 56 17.02 -7.32 9.24
CA ILE A 56 17.63 -8.50 8.63
C ILE A 56 18.98 -8.13 8.03
N GLU A 57 20.01 -8.92 8.37
CA GLU A 57 21.34 -8.82 7.77
C GLU A 57 21.31 -9.33 6.32
N LEU A 58 21.90 -8.57 5.41
CA LEU A 58 21.99 -8.90 3.99
C LEU A 58 23.35 -9.52 3.67
N ALA A 59 23.31 -10.54 2.81
CA ALA A 59 24.51 -11.09 2.21
C ALA A 59 25.17 -10.06 1.26
N ASP A 60 26.51 -10.04 1.22
CA ASP A 60 27.29 -9.13 0.37
C ASP A 60 26.92 -9.25 -1.11
N GLU A 61 26.59 -10.45 -1.57
CA GLU A 61 26.14 -10.73 -2.95
C GLU A 61 24.86 -9.97 -3.30
N ASN A 62 23.90 -9.89 -2.36
CA ASN A 62 22.67 -9.14 -2.56
C ASN A 62 22.96 -7.64 -2.68
N ILE A 63 23.91 -7.13 -1.90
CA ILE A 63 24.32 -5.73 -1.95
C ILE A 63 24.96 -5.37 -3.29
N GLU A 64 25.79 -6.25 -3.85
CA GLU A 64 26.38 -6.02 -5.18
C GLU A 64 25.33 -6.04 -6.30
N ILE A 65 24.31 -6.91 -6.19
CA ILE A 65 23.15 -6.89 -7.09
C ILE A 65 22.41 -5.55 -6.98
N LEU A 66 22.09 -5.10 -5.76
CA LEU A 66 21.40 -3.83 -5.52
C LEU A 66 22.20 -2.61 -6.03
N LYS A 67 23.53 -2.61 -5.84
CA LYS A 67 24.43 -1.58 -6.41
C LYS A 67 24.44 -1.58 -7.93
N LYS A 68 24.35 -2.75 -8.56
CA LYS A 68 24.31 -2.88 -10.03
C LYS A 68 22.97 -2.45 -10.59
N GLU A 69 21.87 -2.84 -9.94
CA GLU A 69 20.52 -2.46 -10.33
C GLU A 69 20.25 -0.96 -10.16
N SER A 70 20.70 -0.37 -9.05
CA SER A 70 20.47 1.05 -8.75
C SER A 70 21.11 2.01 -9.76
N LYS A 71 22.22 1.63 -10.39
CA LYS A 71 22.87 2.42 -11.46
C LYS A 71 22.01 2.59 -12.71
N ASN A 72 21.09 1.65 -12.95
CA ASN A 72 20.26 1.60 -14.15
C ASN A 72 18.82 2.07 -13.91
N LYS A 73 18.45 2.35 -12.65
CA LYS A 73 17.11 2.77 -12.26
C LYS A 73 17.00 4.29 -12.23
N VAL A 74 15.99 4.83 -12.91
CA VAL A 74 15.58 6.24 -12.79
C VAL A 74 14.37 6.27 -11.87
N TYR A 75 14.56 6.77 -10.66
CA TYR A 75 13.50 6.86 -9.66
C TYR A 75 12.65 8.13 -9.88
N LYS A 76 11.32 8.10 -9.64
CA LYS A 76 10.38 9.24 -9.84
C LYS A 76 9.24 9.34 -8.77
N SER A 77 9.13 10.43 -7.99
CA SER A 77 8.24 10.79 -6.84
C SER A 77 7.52 12.06 -7.20
N LYS A 78 6.27 12.11 -6.72
CA LYS A 78 5.36 13.24 -6.78
C LYS A 78 5.62 14.29 -5.68
N ASN A 79 6.35 13.95 -4.62
CA ASN A 79 6.73 14.84 -3.51
C ASN A 79 8.27 14.86 -3.29
N GLU A 80 8.95 15.67 -4.09
CA GLU A 80 10.41 15.87 -4.04
C GLU A 80 10.88 16.39 -2.66
N LYS A 81 10.06 17.21 -2.01
CA LYS A 81 10.40 17.86 -0.74
C LYS A 81 10.52 16.84 0.39
N SER A 82 9.60 15.90 0.50
CA SER A 82 9.66 14.82 1.51
C SER A 82 10.82 13.87 1.25
N ALA A 83 11.06 13.49 -0.01
CA ALA A 83 12.18 12.63 -0.39
C ALA A 83 13.54 13.28 -0.10
N ASN A 84 13.69 14.57 -0.40
CA ASN A 84 14.90 15.33 -0.08
C ASN A 84 15.06 15.54 1.43
N SER A 85 13.97 15.81 2.16
CA SER A 85 14.02 15.97 3.63
C SER A 85 14.48 14.67 4.30
N LEU A 86 13.97 13.51 3.85
CA LEU A 86 14.45 12.23 4.34
C LEU A 86 15.92 12.00 4.01
N ARG A 87 16.32 12.24 2.76
CA ARG A 87 17.72 12.12 2.35
C ARG A 87 18.62 12.98 3.25
N ASP A 88 18.22 14.20 3.53
CA ASP A 88 18.97 15.12 4.38
C ASP A 88 19.02 14.62 5.84
N ILE A 89 17.93 14.03 6.36
CA ILE A 89 17.92 13.38 7.68
C ILE A 89 18.84 12.15 7.71
N LEU A 90 18.78 11.27 6.71
CA LEU A 90 19.60 10.07 6.61
C LEU A 90 21.10 10.40 6.45
N ILE A 91 21.43 11.46 5.71
CA ILE A 91 22.81 11.93 5.52
C ILE A 91 23.33 12.66 6.78
N SER A 92 22.45 13.33 7.53
CA SER A 92 22.82 14.06 8.74
C SER A 92 22.85 13.21 10.01
N ALA A 93 22.31 11.99 9.97
CA ALA A 93 22.34 11.07 11.09
C ALA A 93 23.79 10.71 11.48
N GLN A 94 24.13 10.95 12.73
CA GLN A 94 25.49 10.72 13.25
C GLN A 94 25.63 9.33 13.89
N LYS A 95 24.53 8.67 14.25
CA LYS A 95 24.52 7.34 14.88
C LYS A 95 23.39 6.46 14.34
N PRO A 96 23.55 5.12 14.33
CA PRO A 96 22.50 4.17 13.92
C PRO A 96 21.16 4.33 14.66
N ALA A 97 21.19 4.69 15.94
CA ALA A 97 19.95 4.93 16.72
C ALA A 97 19.15 6.15 16.23
N ASP A 98 19.79 7.15 15.62
CA ASP A 98 19.11 8.32 15.04
C ASP A 98 18.42 7.95 13.71
N LEU A 99 18.98 6.97 12.99
CA LEU A 99 18.38 6.36 11.80
C LEU A 99 17.19 5.46 12.19
N GLU A 100 17.36 4.64 13.24
CA GLU A 100 16.30 3.80 13.79
C GLU A 100 15.13 4.66 14.28
N MET A 101 15.33 5.69 15.10
CA MET A 101 14.21 6.52 15.60
C MET A 101 13.42 7.25 14.49
N THR A 102 14.07 7.54 13.35
CA THR A 102 13.44 8.19 12.19
C THR A 102 12.69 7.19 11.29
N VAL A 103 13.19 5.95 11.19
CA VAL A 103 12.59 4.86 10.38
C VAL A 103 11.61 3.99 11.20
N MET A 104 11.71 3.98 12.53
CA MET A 104 10.87 3.21 13.46
C MET A 104 9.50 3.86 13.75
N SER A 105 9.21 5.03 13.21
CA SER A 105 7.83 5.56 13.18
C SER A 105 6.98 4.91 12.08
N VAL A 106 7.52 3.91 11.37
CA VAL A 106 6.80 3.14 10.37
C VAL A 106 5.88 2.12 11.04
N SER A 107 4.58 2.27 10.81
CA SER A 107 3.58 1.25 11.12
C SER A 107 2.99 0.73 9.81
N SER A 108 3.11 -0.58 9.56
CA SER A 108 2.54 -1.19 8.36
C SER A 108 1.93 -2.54 8.69
N LYS A 109 0.95 -2.93 7.89
CA LYS A 109 0.36 -4.27 7.91
C LYS A 109 -0.29 -4.55 6.57
N ILE A 110 -0.15 -5.78 6.09
CA ILE A 110 -0.89 -6.32 4.96
C ILE A 110 -1.52 -7.64 5.40
N ILE A 111 -2.80 -7.82 5.08
CA ILE A 111 -3.53 -9.06 5.31
C ILE A 111 -3.18 -10.02 4.17
N SER A 112 -2.56 -11.14 4.49
CA SER A 112 -2.31 -12.20 3.51
C SER A 112 -3.56 -13.07 3.30
N GLY A 113 -3.71 -13.61 2.08
CA GLY A 113 -4.79 -14.55 1.75
C GLY A 113 -6.11 -13.89 1.32
N VAL A 114 -6.18 -12.56 1.24
CA VAL A 114 -7.30 -11.90 0.56
C VAL A 114 -7.20 -12.22 -0.94
N PRO A 115 -8.26 -12.72 -1.59
CA PRO A 115 -8.23 -12.97 -3.03
C PRO A 115 -7.96 -11.70 -3.85
N ASP A 116 -7.40 -11.88 -5.04
CA ASP A 116 -7.07 -10.81 -5.99
C ASP A 116 -7.84 -11.02 -7.31
N TYR A 117 -9.17 -10.95 -7.19
CA TYR A 117 -10.10 -11.19 -8.30
C TYR A 117 -10.04 -10.09 -9.36
N GLN A 118 -10.03 -10.51 -10.62
CA GLN A 118 -10.06 -9.55 -11.73
C GLN A 118 -11.49 -9.13 -12.04
N TRP A 119 -11.62 -7.99 -12.74
CA TRP A 119 -12.89 -7.39 -13.06
C TRP A 119 -13.77 -8.37 -13.83
N TYR A 120 -14.97 -8.63 -13.30
CA TYR A 120 -15.96 -9.49 -13.94
C TYR A 120 -17.27 -8.75 -14.21
N GLN A 121 -17.89 -8.17 -13.18
CA GLN A 121 -19.17 -7.47 -13.32
C GLN A 121 -19.23 -6.20 -12.48
N GLY A 122 -18.23 -5.32 -12.65
CA GLY A 122 -18.13 -4.05 -11.92
C GLY A 122 -17.13 -4.11 -10.76
N CYS A 123 -16.56 -2.95 -10.44
CA CYS A 123 -15.50 -2.86 -9.45
C CYS A 123 -16.02 -3.08 -8.01
N SER A 124 -17.21 -2.59 -7.69
CA SER A 124 -17.82 -2.74 -6.37
C SER A 124 -18.16 -4.19 -5.99
N PRO A 125 -18.90 -4.96 -6.81
CA PRO A 125 -19.18 -6.36 -6.46
C PRO A 125 -17.92 -7.23 -6.48
N THR A 126 -16.98 -6.99 -7.40
CA THR A 126 -15.69 -7.71 -7.44
C THR A 126 -14.86 -7.47 -6.17
N SER A 127 -14.73 -6.22 -5.74
CA SER A 127 -14.00 -5.87 -4.51
C SER A 127 -14.68 -6.40 -3.25
N ALA A 128 -16.02 -6.34 -3.20
CA ALA A 128 -16.77 -6.93 -2.10
C ALA A 128 -16.60 -8.44 -2.05
N ALA A 129 -16.57 -9.14 -3.19
CA ALA A 129 -16.33 -10.57 -3.25
C ALA A 129 -14.97 -10.95 -2.64
N MET A 130 -13.89 -10.19 -2.93
CA MET A 130 -12.58 -10.42 -2.31
C MET A 130 -12.66 -10.33 -0.78
N VAL A 131 -13.27 -9.27 -0.27
CA VAL A 131 -13.41 -9.01 1.18
C VAL A 131 -14.25 -10.10 1.86
N LEU A 132 -15.40 -10.44 1.27
CA LEU A 132 -16.32 -11.43 1.83
C LEU A 132 -15.74 -12.84 1.78
N LYS A 133 -15.12 -13.24 0.65
CA LYS A 133 -14.51 -14.57 0.52
C LYS A 133 -13.40 -14.79 1.53
N TYR A 134 -12.58 -13.77 1.80
CA TYR A 134 -11.56 -13.85 2.84
C TYR A 134 -12.17 -14.13 4.22
N ARG A 135 -13.26 -13.43 4.57
CA ARG A 135 -13.90 -13.57 5.89
C ARG A 135 -14.76 -14.82 6.04
N TRP A 136 -15.38 -15.25 4.95
CA TRP A 136 -16.26 -16.40 4.88
C TRP A 136 -15.87 -17.29 3.70
N PRO A 137 -14.82 -18.14 3.88
CA PRO A 137 -14.31 -18.98 2.80
C PRO A 137 -15.34 -19.96 2.21
N SER A 138 -16.43 -20.24 2.93
CA SER A 138 -17.54 -21.10 2.50
C SER A 138 -18.47 -20.46 1.46
N LEU A 139 -18.38 -19.15 1.23
CA LEU A 139 -19.10 -18.48 0.16
C LEU A 139 -18.69 -19.04 -1.21
N PRO A 140 -19.51 -18.90 -2.26
CA PRO A 140 -19.15 -19.28 -3.61
C PRO A 140 -17.81 -18.65 -4.07
N ASP A 141 -17.18 -19.28 -5.06
CA ASP A 141 -15.94 -18.77 -5.63
C ASP A 141 -16.20 -17.64 -6.64
N GLU A 142 -15.27 -16.69 -6.69
CA GLU A 142 -15.12 -15.58 -7.65
C GLU A 142 -16.39 -15.20 -8.42
N SER A 143 -16.60 -15.72 -9.64
CA SER A 143 -17.66 -15.24 -10.54
C SER A 143 -19.05 -15.39 -9.95
N THR A 144 -19.36 -16.50 -9.29
CA THR A 144 -20.69 -16.72 -8.69
C THR A 144 -20.97 -15.70 -7.59
N LEU A 145 -20.02 -15.48 -6.68
CA LEU A 145 -20.20 -14.49 -5.61
C LEU A 145 -20.28 -13.06 -6.18
N ILE A 146 -19.51 -12.75 -7.24
CA ILE A 146 -19.55 -11.44 -7.90
C ILE A 146 -20.90 -11.20 -8.57
N GLU A 147 -21.48 -12.19 -9.24
CA GLU A 147 -22.80 -12.08 -9.88
C GLU A 147 -23.92 -11.84 -8.86
N GLU A 148 -23.90 -12.58 -7.76
CA GLU A 148 -24.86 -12.41 -6.66
C GLU A 148 -24.76 -11.00 -6.06
N LEU A 149 -23.54 -10.54 -5.77
CA LEU A 149 -23.29 -9.19 -5.29
C LEU A 149 -23.72 -8.14 -6.31
N ALA A 150 -23.44 -8.33 -7.60
CA ALA A 150 -23.83 -7.38 -8.65
C ALA A 150 -25.35 -7.26 -8.75
N GLY A 151 -26.08 -8.38 -8.68
CA GLY A 151 -27.54 -8.39 -8.66
C GLY A 151 -28.10 -7.65 -7.45
N ASN A 152 -27.60 -7.97 -6.26
CA ASN A 152 -28.07 -7.38 -5.00
C ASN A 152 -27.64 -5.90 -4.81
N MET A 153 -26.53 -5.48 -5.42
CA MET A 153 -26.09 -4.07 -5.45
C MET A 153 -26.79 -3.24 -6.54
N GLY A 154 -27.56 -3.87 -7.43
CA GLY A 154 -28.16 -3.20 -8.58
C GLY A 154 -27.12 -2.67 -9.57
N THR A 155 -26.00 -3.39 -9.73
CA THR A 155 -24.93 -3.03 -10.66
C THR A 155 -25.46 -3.07 -12.10
N ASN A 156 -25.23 -1.99 -12.85
CA ASN A 156 -25.72 -1.90 -14.23
C ASN A 156 -24.85 -2.70 -15.22
N GLY A 157 -25.31 -2.84 -16.47
CA GLY A 157 -24.60 -3.59 -17.52
C GLY A 157 -23.24 -3.02 -17.94
N SER A 158 -22.86 -1.82 -17.46
CA SER A 158 -21.51 -1.25 -17.64
C SER A 158 -20.64 -1.40 -16.38
N GLY A 159 -21.08 -2.15 -15.37
CA GLY A 159 -20.37 -2.37 -14.10
C GLY A 159 -20.50 -1.23 -13.08
N GLY A 160 -21.38 -0.25 -13.33
CA GLY A 160 -21.60 0.88 -12.43
C GLY A 160 -22.51 0.52 -11.27
N THR A 161 -22.07 0.84 -10.05
CA THR A 161 -22.81 0.61 -8.80
C THR A 161 -22.95 1.92 -8.02
N ASN A 162 -24.14 2.20 -7.48
CA ASN A 162 -24.31 3.34 -6.60
C ASN A 162 -23.65 3.06 -5.24
N ILE A 163 -22.84 3.98 -4.72
CA ILE A 163 -22.09 3.82 -3.46
C ILE A 163 -23.01 3.44 -2.29
N GLY A 164 -24.22 3.99 -2.24
CA GLY A 164 -25.21 3.66 -1.20
C GLY A 164 -25.72 2.22 -1.28
N MET A 165 -25.67 1.60 -2.47
CA MET A 165 -26.11 0.22 -2.69
C MET A 165 -25.05 -0.82 -2.29
N ILE A 166 -23.79 -0.44 -2.13
CA ILE A 166 -22.71 -1.37 -1.75
C ILE A 166 -23.01 -2.07 -0.40
N PRO A 167 -23.22 -1.36 0.72
CA PRO A 167 -23.50 -2.01 2.00
C PRO A 167 -24.83 -2.77 2.01
N MET A 168 -25.84 -2.26 1.29
CA MET A 168 -27.15 -2.92 1.17
C MET A 168 -27.03 -4.25 0.40
N GLY A 169 -26.32 -4.25 -0.72
CA GLY A 169 -26.09 -5.43 -1.55
C GLY A 169 -25.23 -6.48 -0.84
N ILE A 170 -24.22 -6.07 -0.07
CA ILE A 170 -23.46 -6.97 0.82
C ILE A 170 -24.40 -7.65 1.82
N SER A 171 -25.20 -6.85 2.54
CA SER A 171 -26.10 -7.38 3.58
C SER A 171 -27.13 -8.35 3.00
N SER A 172 -27.71 -8.02 1.83
CA SER A 172 -28.65 -8.90 1.12
C SER A 172 -27.99 -10.21 0.68
N THR A 173 -26.80 -10.14 0.09
CA THR A 173 -26.08 -11.34 -0.39
C THR A 173 -25.73 -12.25 0.77
N MET A 174 -25.24 -11.71 1.88
CA MET A 174 -24.94 -12.51 3.06
C MET A 174 -26.21 -13.14 3.65
N HIS A 175 -27.33 -12.42 3.65
CA HIS A 175 -28.62 -12.97 4.07
C HIS A 175 -29.09 -14.12 3.17
N ASP A 176 -28.89 -14.04 1.86
CA ASP A 176 -29.22 -15.12 0.91
C ASP A 176 -28.40 -16.40 1.20
N HIS A 177 -27.19 -16.24 1.76
CA HIS A 177 -26.35 -17.33 2.27
C HIS A 177 -26.62 -17.70 3.74
N GLY A 178 -27.73 -17.24 4.31
CA GLY A 178 -28.15 -17.55 5.69
C GLY A 178 -27.32 -16.86 6.78
N MET A 179 -26.56 -15.82 6.43
CA MET A 179 -25.71 -15.07 7.35
C MET A 179 -26.30 -13.69 7.63
N ILE A 180 -26.40 -13.34 8.91
CA ILE A 180 -26.79 -11.99 9.33
C ILE A 180 -25.50 -11.22 9.63
N VAL A 181 -25.16 -10.29 8.74
CA VAL A 181 -24.04 -9.36 8.93
C VAL A 181 -24.57 -7.93 8.99
N SER A 182 -23.80 -7.07 9.64
CA SER A 182 -23.96 -5.63 9.55
C SER A 182 -23.00 -5.09 8.49
N SER A 183 -23.49 -4.27 7.56
CA SER A 183 -22.63 -3.55 6.61
C SER A 183 -23.06 -2.11 6.47
N TRP A 184 -22.09 -1.20 6.48
CA TRP A 184 -22.33 0.24 6.37
C TRP A 184 -21.14 0.94 5.74
N ASN A 185 -21.44 2.07 5.11
CA ASN A 185 -20.41 3.00 4.65
C ASN A 185 -20.05 3.96 5.78
N ASP A 186 -18.77 4.02 6.09
CA ASP A 186 -18.20 5.19 6.75
C ASP A 186 -18.27 6.41 5.81
N GLY A 187 -18.44 7.60 6.38
CA GLY A 187 -18.53 8.84 5.62
C GLY A 187 -19.90 9.19 5.03
N ALA A 188 -20.94 8.37 5.20
CA ALA A 188 -22.32 8.72 4.82
C ALA A 188 -22.99 9.62 5.87
N GLY A 189 -22.52 10.87 5.98
CA GLY A 189 -23.02 11.88 6.93
C GLY A 189 -22.06 12.23 8.08
N ARG A 190 -20.86 11.64 8.08
CA ARG A 190 -19.72 12.05 8.92
C ARG A 190 -18.55 12.46 8.02
N THR A 191 -17.70 13.33 8.53
CA THR A 191 -16.43 13.76 7.91
C THR A 191 -15.66 12.56 7.34
N LYS A 192 -14.99 12.76 6.19
CA LYS A 192 -14.14 11.79 5.47
C LYS A 192 -13.59 10.65 6.34
N SER A 193 -13.75 9.42 5.87
CA SER A 193 -13.26 8.22 6.56
C SER A 193 -11.74 8.32 6.80
N THR A 194 -11.27 8.01 8.01
CA THR A 194 -9.86 8.26 8.38
C THR A 194 -8.97 7.05 8.12
N LEU A 195 -7.66 7.29 7.98
CA LEU A 195 -6.68 6.20 7.95
C LEU A 195 -6.60 5.47 9.29
N SER A 196 -6.87 6.15 10.41
CA SER A 196 -6.84 5.50 11.73
C SER A 196 -7.91 4.41 11.84
N GLU A 197 -9.13 4.69 11.39
CA GLU A 197 -10.23 3.70 11.38
C GLU A 197 -9.92 2.55 10.43
N TYR A 198 -9.41 2.86 9.25
CA TYR A 198 -8.95 1.84 8.29
C TYR A 198 -7.87 0.94 8.89
N SER A 199 -6.81 1.51 9.50
CA SER A 199 -5.73 0.74 10.13
C SER A 199 -6.24 -0.14 11.28
N LEU A 200 -7.24 0.28 12.05
CA LEU A 200 -7.84 -0.54 13.11
C LEU A 200 -8.50 -1.81 12.57
N GLN A 201 -9.19 -1.71 11.42
CA GLN A 201 -9.78 -2.87 10.74
C GLN A 201 -8.70 -3.83 10.23
N ILE A 202 -7.69 -3.29 9.53
CA ILE A 202 -6.57 -4.09 9.03
C ILE A 202 -5.82 -4.77 10.17
N ASN A 203 -5.57 -4.08 11.28
CA ASN A 203 -4.95 -4.66 12.48
C ASN A 203 -5.78 -5.80 13.09
N SER A 204 -7.09 -5.76 12.93
CA SER A 204 -8.02 -6.82 13.34
C SER A 204 -8.20 -7.93 12.30
N ASN A 205 -7.36 -7.97 11.26
CA ASN A 205 -7.46 -8.91 10.12
C ASN A 205 -8.82 -8.82 9.41
N LYS A 206 -9.40 -7.62 9.31
CA LYS A 206 -10.65 -7.36 8.60
C LYS A 206 -10.34 -6.49 7.38
N PRO A 207 -10.27 -7.06 6.16
CA PRO A 207 -10.16 -6.24 4.96
C PRO A 207 -11.45 -5.43 4.78
N VAL A 208 -11.34 -4.31 4.05
CA VAL A 208 -12.39 -3.29 3.95
C VAL A 208 -12.71 -3.05 2.48
N VAL A 209 -13.97 -2.84 2.11
CA VAL A 209 -14.26 -2.40 0.72
C VAL A 209 -13.99 -0.89 0.65
N VAL A 210 -13.05 -0.51 -0.21
CA VAL A 210 -12.56 0.86 -0.36
C VAL A 210 -13.23 1.49 -1.55
N THR A 211 -13.94 2.60 -1.36
CA THR A 211 -14.43 3.41 -2.49
C THR A 211 -13.77 4.79 -2.47
N VAL A 212 -13.20 5.18 -3.61
CA VAL A 212 -12.67 6.54 -3.84
C VAL A 212 -13.53 7.25 -4.88
N VAL A 213 -13.64 8.57 -4.76
CA VAL A 213 -14.41 9.45 -5.65
C VAL A 213 -13.54 10.64 -6.02
N ASN A 214 -13.50 10.96 -7.32
CA ASN A 214 -12.62 11.99 -7.90
C ASN A 214 -11.14 11.77 -7.59
N ASN A 215 -10.72 10.50 -7.45
CA ASN A 215 -9.32 10.17 -7.28
C ASN A 215 -8.55 10.40 -8.59
N THR A 216 -7.43 11.11 -8.52
CA THR A 216 -6.58 11.44 -9.68
C THR A 216 -5.16 10.91 -9.52
N GLN A 217 -4.93 9.99 -8.58
CA GLN A 217 -3.62 9.35 -8.41
C GLN A 217 -3.41 8.34 -9.52
N PRO A 218 -2.41 8.54 -10.41
CA PRO A 218 -2.14 7.56 -11.43
C PRO A 218 -1.63 6.27 -10.81
N ALA A 219 -2.02 5.16 -11.42
CA ALA A 219 -1.61 3.81 -11.07
C ALA A 219 -1.50 2.98 -12.36
N PRO A 220 -0.79 1.84 -12.36
CA PRO A 220 -0.93 0.81 -13.39
C PRO A 220 -2.41 0.58 -13.73
N GLY A 221 -2.76 0.53 -15.02
CA GLY A 221 -4.17 0.44 -15.47
C GLY A 221 -5.00 1.73 -15.38
N TYR A 222 -4.55 2.75 -14.65
CA TYR A 222 -5.24 4.03 -14.42
C TYR A 222 -4.30 5.24 -14.59
N PRO A 223 -3.80 5.54 -15.80
CA PRO A 223 -2.83 6.62 -16.02
C PRO A 223 -3.37 8.04 -15.72
N SER A 224 -4.69 8.19 -15.61
CA SER A 224 -5.35 9.46 -15.20
C SER A 224 -5.98 9.38 -13.81
N GLY A 225 -5.65 8.33 -13.06
CA GLY A 225 -6.20 7.98 -11.77
C GLY A 225 -7.54 7.27 -11.78
N TYR A 226 -7.92 6.79 -10.61
CA TYR A 226 -9.06 5.88 -10.42
C TYR A 226 -10.43 6.53 -10.64
N LYS A 227 -10.52 7.87 -10.59
CA LYS A 227 -11.79 8.61 -10.62
C LYS A 227 -12.73 8.14 -9.51
N THR A 228 -13.89 7.58 -9.87
CA THR A 228 -14.79 6.89 -8.95
C THR A 228 -14.61 5.40 -9.13
N HIS A 229 -14.12 4.73 -8.08
CA HIS A 229 -13.74 3.33 -8.17
C HIS A 229 -13.79 2.64 -6.80
N THR A 230 -14.06 1.34 -6.82
CA THR A 230 -14.08 0.49 -5.62
C THR A 230 -13.00 -0.59 -5.71
N MET A 231 -12.28 -0.81 -4.62
CA MET A 231 -11.16 -1.75 -4.46
C MET A 231 -11.30 -2.51 -3.14
N ALA A 232 -10.55 -3.60 -2.94
CA ALA A 232 -10.46 -4.27 -1.65
C ALA A 232 -9.25 -3.74 -0.87
N GLY A 233 -9.47 -3.12 0.27
CA GLY A 233 -8.44 -2.64 1.19
C GLY A 233 -7.87 -3.78 2.02
N VAL A 234 -6.59 -4.05 1.83
CA VAL A 234 -5.89 -5.21 2.39
C VAL A 234 -4.75 -4.85 3.33
N GLY A 235 -4.27 -3.61 3.27
CA GLY A 235 -3.16 -3.18 4.11
C GLY A 235 -3.00 -1.68 4.22
N TYR A 236 -2.06 -1.24 5.04
CA TYR A 236 -1.65 0.15 5.15
C TYR A 236 -0.14 0.25 5.38
N TYR A 237 0.40 1.44 5.07
CA TYR A 237 1.75 1.85 5.42
C TYR A 237 1.69 3.28 5.97
N LYS A 238 2.13 3.49 7.20
CA LYS A 238 2.16 4.81 7.84
C LYS A 238 3.60 5.14 8.17
N SER A 239 4.10 6.25 7.64
CA SER A 239 5.45 6.73 7.90
C SER A 239 5.41 8.24 8.08
N SER A 240 6.10 8.77 9.10
CA SER A 240 6.26 10.23 9.23
C SER A 240 7.13 10.83 8.13
N VAL A 241 7.68 9.97 7.27
CA VAL A 241 8.68 10.31 6.28
C VAL A 241 8.15 10.08 4.87
N ASP A 242 7.74 8.84 4.57
CA ASP A 242 7.35 8.44 3.22
C ASP A 242 5.89 8.80 2.92
N GLY A 243 5.14 9.20 3.95
CA GLY A 243 3.72 9.47 3.89
C GLY A 243 2.89 8.29 4.34
N ASN A 244 1.58 8.48 4.30
CA ASN A 244 0.63 7.46 4.66
C ASN A 244 -0.05 6.89 3.41
N PHE A 245 -0.12 5.56 3.31
CA PHE A 245 -0.71 4.84 2.20
C PHE A 245 -1.71 3.82 2.70
N ILE A 246 -2.78 3.64 1.92
CA ILE A 246 -3.54 2.39 1.95
C ILE A 246 -3.01 1.45 0.88
N ILE A 247 -3.16 0.15 1.12
CA ILE A 247 -2.76 -0.93 0.23
C ILE A 247 -4.02 -1.67 -0.15
N VAL A 248 -4.26 -1.83 -1.44
CA VAL A 248 -5.50 -2.40 -1.98
C VAL A 248 -5.21 -3.47 -3.03
N HIS A 249 -6.12 -4.42 -3.19
CA HIS A 249 -6.27 -5.19 -4.42
C HIS A 249 -7.26 -4.46 -5.33
N ASP A 250 -6.87 -4.30 -6.58
CA ASP A 250 -7.65 -3.61 -7.59
C ASP A 250 -8.18 -4.58 -8.63
N THR A 251 -9.35 -4.27 -9.19
CA THR A 251 -10.03 -5.17 -10.12
C THR A 251 -9.42 -5.20 -11.51
N ASN A 252 -8.52 -4.29 -11.85
CA ASN A 252 -7.93 -4.15 -13.20
C ASN A 252 -6.40 -4.29 -13.21
N THR A 253 -5.80 -4.59 -12.05
CA THR A 253 -4.37 -4.85 -11.90
C THR A 253 -4.15 -5.98 -10.92
N ASN A 254 -3.18 -6.86 -11.22
CA ASN A 254 -2.76 -7.88 -10.27
C ASN A 254 -1.82 -7.28 -9.21
N GLY A 255 -1.97 -7.77 -7.99
CA GLY A 255 -1.12 -7.46 -6.85
C GLY A 255 -1.54 -6.23 -6.06
N GLU A 256 -0.70 -5.90 -5.09
CA GLU A 256 -0.91 -4.83 -4.14
C GLU A 256 -0.66 -3.46 -4.77
N MET A 257 -1.66 -2.58 -4.65
CA MET A 257 -1.61 -1.20 -5.12
C MET A 257 -1.55 -0.25 -3.93
N TYR A 258 -0.62 0.70 -3.96
CA TYR A 258 -0.40 1.66 -2.89
C TYR A 258 -0.99 3.02 -3.28
N LEU A 259 -1.99 3.49 -2.54
CA LEU A 259 -2.60 4.80 -2.75
C LEU A 259 -2.19 5.74 -1.61
N ASP A 260 -1.63 6.90 -1.97
CA ASP A 260 -1.19 7.94 -1.04
C ASP A 260 -2.42 8.58 -0.39
N PHE A 261 -2.67 8.25 0.89
CA PHE A 261 -3.85 8.69 1.61
C PHE A 261 -3.80 10.20 1.94
N ASP A 262 -2.60 10.77 2.09
CA ASP A 262 -2.42 12.17 2.46
C ASP A 262 -2.51 13.11 1.24
N ALA A 263 -2.31 12.57 0.03
CA ALA A 263 -2.36 13.37 -1.19
C ALA A 263 -3.75 13.95 -1.45
N SER A 264 -3.81 15.21 -1.87
CA SER A 264 -5.06 15.86 -2.30
C SER A 264 -5.72 15.16 -3.48
N SER A 265 -4.94 14.46 -4.30
CA SER A 265 -5.40 13.60 -5.41
C SER A 265 -6.07 12.31 -4.96
N PHE A 266 -6.04 11.97 -3.66
CA PHE A 266 -6.79 10.81 -3.12
C PHE A 266 -8.31 11.00 -3.27
N GLY A 267 -8.77 12.25 -3.23
CA GLY A 267 -10.18 12.61 -3.43
C GLY A 267 -11.03 12.41 -2.17
N THR A 268 -12.29 12.03 -2.37
CA THR A 268 -13.21 11.65 -1.29
C THR A 268 -13.22 10.13 -1.16
N ASN A 269 -13.29 9.62 0.06
CA ASN A 269 -13.22 8.19 0.33
C ASN A 269 -14.34 7.71 1.26
N TYR A 270 -14.80 6.49 1.00
CA TYR A 270 -15.76 5.74 1.80
C TYR A 270 -15.20 4.36 2.09
N TRP A 271 -15.20 3.98 3.36
CA TRP A 271 -14.89 2.62 3.78
C TRP A 271 -16.21 1.88 3.99
N THR A 272 -16.49 0.82 3.24
CA THR A 272 -17.60 -0.07 3.57
C THR A 272 -17.08 -1.16 4.49
N TYR A 273 -17.54 -1.13 5.73
CA TYR A 273 -17.27 -2.18 6.69
C TYR A 273 -18.34 -3.25 6.61
N VAL A 274 -17.95 -4.46 6.98
CA VAL A 274 -18.82 -5.61 7.19
C VAL A 274 -18.47 -6.12 8.59
N ASP A 275 -19.43 -6.51 9.40
CA ASP A 275 -19.22 -7.09 10.73
C ASP A 275 -20.22 -8.19 11.04
#